data_AF-A0A2E5LH52-F1
#
_entry.id   AF-A0A2E5LH52-F1
#
_cell.length_a   1.000
_cell.length_b   1.000
_cell.length_c   1.000
_cell.angle_alpha   90.00
_cell.angle_beta   90.00
_cell.angle_gamma   90.00
#
_symmetry.space_group_name_H-M   'P 1'
#
loop_
_entity.id
_entity.type
_entity.pdbx_description
1 polymer ?
#
loop_
_entity_poly.entity_id
_entity_poly.type
_entity_poly.pdbx_seq_one_letter_code
_entity_poly.pdbx_strand_id
1 'polypeptide(L)' 'MFNVGTGDARTFIDVTKILYKELKIKENISFIDTPKNIRKHYQYYTKANITKLRKYGYKKKFQNIEDGIKLFIKENKEF' A
#
# COMPACT_ATOMS: atom_id res chain seq x y z
N MET A 1 -19.53 11.96 -4.33
CA MET A 1 -18.10 11.62 -4.54
C MET A 1 -17.29 11.82 -3.26
N PHE A 2 -16.55 10.79 -2.83
CA PHE A 2 -15.64 10.77 -1.69
C PHE A 2 -14.33 10.05 -2.07
N ASN A 3 -13.19 10.52 -1.55
CA ASN A 3 -11.94 9.75 -1.62
C ASN A 3 -11.96 8.67 -0.55
N VAL A 4 -11.49 7.47 -0.90
CA VAL A 4 -11.36 6.34 0.02
C VAL A 4 -9.93 5.83 -0.03
N GLY A 5 -9.31 5.75 1.14
CA GLY A 5 -7.94 5.31 1.35
C GLY A 5 -7.54 5.59 2.79
N THR A 6 -6.40 5.05 3.24
CA THR A 6 -5.91 5.23 4.62
C THR A 6 -5.72 6.70 5.00
N GLY A 7 -5.37 7.52 4.01
CA GLY A 7 -4.93 8.89 4.22
C GLY A 7 -3.42 8.99 4.45
N ASP A 8 -2.70 7.87 4.42
CA ASP A 8 -1.25 7.79 4.61
C ASP A 8 -0.60 7.16 3.39
N ALA A 9 0.36 7.87 2.80
CA ALA A 9 1.12 7.38 1.66
C ALA A 9 2.26 6.48 2.15
N ARG A 10 2.55 5.41 1.42
CA ARG A 10 3.68 4.50 1.66
C ARG A 10 4.46 4.30 0.38
N THR A 11 5.76 4.11 0.51
CA THR A 11 6.64 3.80 -0.64
C THR A 11 6.51 2.31 -0.98
N PHE A 12 6.73 1.95 -2.25
CA PHE A 12 6.76 0.54 -2.65
C PHE A 12 7.83 -0.26 -1.89
N ILE A 13 8.99 0.35 -1.64
CA ILE A 13 10.08 -0.31 -0.91
C ILE A 13 9.68 -0.67 0.53
N ASP A 14 8.91 0.18 1.22
CA ASP A 14 8.38 -0.12 2.55
C ASP A 14 7.46 -1.34 2.51
N VAL A 15 6.52 -1.37 1.56
CA VAL A 15 5.58 -2.48 1.36
C VAL A 15 6.34 -3.78 1.10
N THR A 16 7.35 -3.74 0.21
CA THR A 16 8.20 -4.88 -0.10
C THR A 16 8.96 -5.39 1.13
N LYS A 17 9.54 -4.50 1.94
CA LYS A 17 10.24 -4.90 3.17
C LYS A 17 9.32 -5.55 4.20
N ILE A 18 8.09 -5.03 4.35
CA ILE A 18 7.09 -5.64 5.22
C ILE A 18 6.76 -7.05 4.72
N LEU A 19 6.61 -7.26 3.41
CA LEU A 19 6.39 -8.58 2.83
C LEU A 19 7.53 -9.56 3.15
N TYR A 20 8.79 -9.18 2.92
CA TYR A 20 9.94 -10.02 3.28
C TYR A 20 9.93 -10.41 4.77
N LYS A 21 9.65 -9.43 5.63
CA LYS A 21 9.56 -9.64 7.08
C LYS A 21 8.46 -10.62 7.46
N GLU A 22 7.24 -10.45 6.94
CA GLU A 22 6.10 -11.31 7.26
C GLU A 22 6.29 -12.73 6.69
N LEU A 23 6.91 -12.87 5.52
CA LEU A 23 7.25 -14.15 4.91
C LEU A 23 8.48 -14.83 5.54
N LYS A 24 9.19 -14.16 6.46
CA LYS A 24 10.40 -14.66 7.15
C LYS A 24 11.51 -15.12 6.18
N ILE A 25 11.66 -14.41 5.06
CA ILE A 25 12.71 -14.65 4.08
C ILE A 25 13.68 -13.47 4.03
N LYS A 26 14.93 -13.73 3.62
CA LYS A 26 15.95 -12.69 3.52
C LYS A 26 15.59 -11.70 2.41
N GLU A 27 15.72 -10.41 2.70
CA GLU A 27 15.53 -9.34 1.71
C GLU A 27 16.42 -9.58 0.48
N ASN A 28 15.80 -9.55 -0.70
CA ASN A 28 16.50 -9.65 -1.98
C ASN A 28 15.83 -8.70 -3.00
N ILE A 29 16.09 -7.41 -2.85
CA ILE A 29 15.37 -6.36 -3.57
C ILE A 29 16.28 -5.78 -4.67
N SER A 30 15.78 -5.73 -5.90
CA SER A 30 16.41 -5.04 -7.03
C SER A 30 15.45 -4.03 -7.64
N PHE A 31 16.00 -3.01 -8.30
CA PHE A 31 15.22 -1.99 -8.98
C PHE A 31 15.38 -2.14 -10.49
N ILE A 32 14.28 -1.91 -11.20
CA ILE A 32 14.27 -1.84 -12.67
C ILE A 32 13.82 -0.45 -13.09
N ASP A 33 14.28 0.00 -14.25
CA ASP A 33 13.84 1.27 -14.82
C ASP A 33 12.34 1.24 -15.12
N THR A 34 11.64 2.34 -14.80
CA THR A 34 10.24 2.49 -15.20
C THR A 34 10.11 2.41 -16.73
N PRO A 35 9.30 1.50 -17.28
CA PRO A 35 9.11 1.35 -18.72
C PRO A 35 8.68 2.66 -19.40
N LYS A 36 9.32 3.01 -20.52
CA LYS A 36 9.12 4.31 -21.19
C LYS A 36 7.66 4.57 -21.57
N ASN A 37 6.95 3.52 -22.00
CA ASN A 37 5.55 3.59 -22.45
C ASN A 37 4.57 3.97 -21.33
N ILE A 38 4.88 3.73 -20.05
CA ILE A 38 3.97 4.04 -18.93
C ILE A 38 4.32 5.33 -18.20
N ARG A 39 5.52 5.92 -18.40
CA ARG A 39 6.02 7.06 -17.60
C ARG A 39 5.05 8.24 -17.55
N LYS A 40 4.41 8.59 -18.67
CA LYS A 40 3.44 9.71 -18.74
C LYS A 40 2.18 9.47 -17.90
N HIS A 41 1.80 8.21 -17.70
CA HIS A 41 0.58 7.81 -17.03
C HIS A 41 0.84 7.18 -15.66
N TYR A 42 2.10 7.12 -15.22
CA TYR A 42 2.48 6.52 -13.96
C TYR A 42 2.28 7.51 -12.82
N GLN A 43 1.52 7.11 -11.80
CA GLN A 43 1.31 7.92 -10.62
C GLN A 43 2.40 7.66 -9.58
N TYR A 44 3.40 8.55 -9.53
CA TYR A 44 4.52 8.44 -8.60
C TYR A 44 4.15 8.67 -7.12
N TYR A 45 3.01 9.33 -6.87
CA TYR A 45 2.55 9.63 -5.52
C TYR A 45 1.02 9.62 -5.42
N THR A 46 0.51 8.93 -4.41
CA THR A 46 -0.92 8.91 -4.11
C THR A 46 -1.12 9.05 -2.59
N LYS A 47 -2.08 9.90 -2.20
CA LYS A 47 -2.52 10.05 -0.81
C LYS A 47 -3.96 10.48 -0.80
N ALA A 48 -4.86 9.64 -0.31
CA ALA A 48 -6.28 9.96 -0.28
C ALA A 48 -6.55 11.10 0.71
N ASN A 49 -7.07 12.24 0.22
CA ASN A 49 -7.60 13.26 1.12
C ASN A 49 -8.98 12.82 1.64
N ILE A 50 -9.01 12.27 2.85
CA ILE A 50 -10.23 11.73 3.49
C ILE A 50 -10.95 12.71 4.41
N THR A 51 -10.55 13.99 4.44
CA THR A 51 -11.18 15.01 5.30
C THR A 51 -12.69 15.08 5.07
N LYS A 52 -13.13 15.02 3.80
CA LYS A 52 -14.55 15.01 3.44
C LYS A 52 -15.27 13.76 3.97
N LEU A 53 -14.64 12.59 3.87
CA LEU A 53 -15.18 11.32 4.36
C LEU A 53 -15.33 11.33 5.89
N ARG A 54 -14.33 11.86 6.61
CA ARG A 54 -14.37 12.04 8.07
C ARG A 54 -15.45 13.02 8.51
N LYS A 55 -15.55 14.18 7.83
CA LYS A 55 -16.57 15.20 8.12
C LYS A 55 -18.00 14.68 7.94
N TYR A 56 -18.22 13.79 6.97
CA TYR A 56 -19.54 13.23 6.70
C TYR A 56 -19.95 12.07 7.63
N GLY A 57 -19.09 11.71 8.60
CA GLY A 57 -19.44 10.80 9.69
C GLY A 57 -18.76 9.43 9.67
N TYR A 58 -17.93 9.10 8.67
CA TYR A 58 -17.18 7.84 8.68
C TYR A 58 -16.01 7.92 9.67
N LYS A 59 -16.17 7.33 10.86
CA LYS A 59 -15.20 7.40 11.97
C LYS A 59 -14.33 6.15 12.13
N LYS A 60 -14.61 5.06 11.40
CA LYS A 60 -13.83 3.81 11.50
C LYS A 60 -12.38 4.03 11.04
N LYS A 61 -11.42 3.47 11.78
CA LYS A 61 -10.01 3.47 11.36
C LYS A 61 -9.86 2.62 10.09
N PHE A 62 -8.99 3.04 9.19
CA PHE A 62 -8.53 2.15 8.12
C PHE A 62 -7.51 1.19 8.70
N GLN A 63 -7.45 -0.02 8.15
CA GLN A 63 -6.38 -0.96 8.46
C GLN A 63 -5.05 -0.37 7.98
N ASN A 64 -4.00 -0.50 8.79
CA ASN A 64 -2.65 -0.15 8.36
C ASN A 64 -2.13 -1.20 7.37
N ILE A 65 -1.04 -0.89 6.68
CA ILE A 65 -0.52 -1.74 5.61
C ILE A 65 0.09 -3.04 6.18
N GLU A 66 0.70 -2.98 7.36
CA GLU A 66 1.31 -4.13 8.04
C GLU A 66 0.27 -5.21 8.36
N ASP A 67 -0.82 -4.83 9.03
CA ASP A 67 -1.93 -5.71 9.37
C ASP A 67 -2.63 -6.23 8.12
N GLY A 68 -2.75 -5.39 7.08
CA GLY A 68 -3.33 -5.77 5.79
C GLY A 68 -2.51 -6.84 5.08
N ILE A 69 -1.19 -6.67 4.99
CA ILE A 69 -0.27 -7.65 4.39
C ILE A 69 -0.30 -8.97 5.17
N LYS A 70 -0.23 -8.90 6.50
CA LYS A 70 -0.27 -10.10 7.34
C LYS A 70 -1.56 -10.90 7.16
N LEU A 71 -2.71 -10.21 7.10
CA LEU A 71 -3.99 -10.84 6.82
C LEU A 71 -4.01 -11.47 5.42
N PHE A 72 -3.54 -10.73 4.42
CA PHE A 72 -3.48 -11.20 3.03
C PHE A 72 -2.65 -12.48 2.90
N ILE A 73 -1.45 -12.54 3.50
CA ILE A 73 -0.61 -13.74 3.49
C ILE A 73 -1.32 -14.92 4.19
N LYS A 74 -1.98 -14.66 5.33
CA LYS A 74 -2.72 -15.71 6.06
C LYS A 74 -3.85 -16.30 5.23
N GLU A 75 -4.55 -15.48 4.45
CA GLU A 75 -5.68 -15.90 3.60
C GLU A 75 -5.22 -16.61 2.32
N ASN A 76 -4.06 -16.24 1.79
CA ASN A 76 -3.49 -16.80 0.56
C ASN A 76 -2.36 -17.78 0.91
N LYS A 77 -2.73 -19.04 1.20
CA LYS A 77 -1.82 -20.13 1.64
C LYS A 77 -0.77 -20.61 0.62
N GLU A 78 -0.46 -19.83 -0.41
CA GLU A 78 0.45 -20.23 -1.51
C GLU A 78 1.80 -19.49 -1.53
N PHE A 79 2.18 -18.82 -0.44
CA PHE A 79 3.51 -18.23 -0.27
C PHE A 79 4.41 -19.05 0.63
#